data_AF-A0A9P4UX74-F1
#
_entry.id   AF-A0A9P4UX74-F1
#
_cell.length_a   1.000
_cell.length_b   1.000
_cell.length_c   1.000
_cell.angle_alpha   90.00
_cell.angle_beta   90.00
_cell.angle_gamma   90.00
#
_symmetry.space_group_name_H-M   'P 1'
#
loop_
_entity.id
_entity.type
_entity.pdbx_description
1 polymer ?
#
loop_
_entity_poly.entity_id
_entity_poly.type
_entity_poly.pdbx_seq_one_letter_code
_entity_poly.pdbx_strand_id
1 'polypeptide(L)'
;PLLSRAWAFQERILSPRVLHFGPELYWECRQTTQCECGHKGFAKLWAKREYVDLLQPSASIETPSSRLNRFTRWKRLVEKYSEQHLTYPTDRLPAISGLAKKLQQHTSSYSSLPLDYHAGIWQQD
;
A
#
# COMPACT_ATOMS: atom_id res chain seq x y z
N PRO A 1 10.26 -16.58 0.98
CA PRO A 1 9.08 -16.40 0.09
C PRO A 1 9.04 -14.96 -0.46
N LEU A 2 8.65 -14.73 -1.71
CA LEU A 2 8.75 -13.40 -2.35
C LEU A 2 7.99 -12.30 -1.59
N LEU A 3 6.76 -12.59 -1.18
CA LEU A 3 5.87 -11.63 -0.54
C LEU A 3 6.29 -11.21 0.88
N SER A 4 7.26 -11.91 1.49
CA SER A 4 7.80 -11.52 2.79
C SER A 4 8.96 -10.54 2.67
N ARG A 5 9.36 -10.12 1.46
CA ARG A 5 10.47 -9.19 1.23
C ARG A 5 9.95 -7.75 1.20
N ALA A 6 10.61 -6.86 1.92
CA ALA A 6 10.21 -5.46 2.07
C ALA A 6 9.98 -4.73 0.73
N TRP A 7 10.88 -4.90 -0.25
CA TRP A 7 10.74 -4.29 -1.56
C TRP A 7 9.53 -4.82 -2.35
N ALA A 8 9.17 -6.10 -2.18
CA ALA A 8 8.04 -6.72 -2.86
C ALA A 8 6.70 -6.14 -2.38
N PHE A 9 6.68 -5.55 -1.17
CA PHE A 9 5.50 -4.91 -0.61
C PHE A 9 5.01 -3.74 -1.47
N GLN A 10 5.88 -2.76 -1.76
CA GLN A 10 5.49 -1.64 -2.62
C GLN A 10 5.20 -2.10 -4.06
N GLU A 11 6.02 -3.00 -4.60
CA GLU A 11 5.88 -3.45 -5.99
C GLU A 11 4.53 -4.13 -6.21
N ARG A 12 4.11 -4.98 -5.27
CA ARG A 12 2.81 -5.64 -5.30
C ARG A 12 1.67 -4.64 -5.19
N ILE A 13 1.71 -3.73 -4.22
CA ILE A 13 0.59 -2.83 -3.91
C ILE A 13 0.40 -1.77 -5.01
N LEU A 14 1.49 -1.21 -5.53
CA LEU A 14 1.44 -0.15 -6.55
C LEU A 14 1.06 -0.67 -7.93
N SER A 15 1.44 -1.91 -8.26
CA SER A 15 1.12 -2.52 -9.54
C SER A 15 -0.41 -2.58 -9.76
N PRO A 16 -0.94 -2.29 -10.95
CA PRO A 16 -2.38 -2.47 -11.20
C PRO A 16 -2.81 -3.94 -11.13
N ARG A 17 -1.93 -4.83 -11.63
CA ARG A 17 -2.13 -6.27 -11.76
C ARG A 17 -0.82 -7.01 -11.49
N VAL A 18 -0.90 -8.20 -10.88
CA VAL A 18 0.24 -9.07 -10.59
C VAL A 18 -0.16 -10.49 -10.93
N LEU A 19 0.72 -11.22 -11.60
CA LEU A 19 0.60 -12.66 -11.81
C LEU A 19 1.63 -13.35 -10.93
N HIS A 20 1.19 -14.18 -9.99
CA HIS A 20 2.06 -14.94 -9.10
C HIS A 20 2.27 -16.34 -9.66
N PHE A 21 3.53 -16.79 -9.68
CA PHE A 21 3.92 -18.14 -10.07
C PHE A 21 4.22 -18.94 -8.80
N GLY A 22 3.38 -19.93 -8.50
CA GLY A 22 3.55 -20.84 -7.37
C GLY A 22 3.26 -22.28 -7.80
N PRO A 23 2.68 -23.11 -6.92
CA PRO A 23 2.14 -24.43 -7.31
C PRO A 23 1.10 -24.37 -8.44
N GLU A 24 0.46 -23.21 -8.60
CA GLU A 24 -0.42 -22.84 -9.71
C GLU A 24 -0.25 -21.34 -10.01
N LEU A 25 -0.95 -20.84 -11.02
CA LEU A 25 -1.01 -19.40 -11.29
C LEU A 25 -2.03 -18.68 -10.41
N TYR A 26 -1.66 -17.52 -9.89
CA TYR A 26 -2.59 -16.62 -9.19
C TYR A 26 -2.62 -15.24 -9.84
N TRP A 27 -3.80 -14.83 -10.28
CA TRP A 27 -4.05 -13.49 -10.80
C TRP A 27 -4.53 -12.55 -9.70
N GLU A 28 -3.84 -11.43 -9.56
CA GLU A 28 -4.18 -10.39 -8.59
C GLU A 28 -4.38 -9.02 -9.21
N CYS A 29 -5.52 -8.39 -8.93
CA CYS A 29 -5.78 -6.99 -9.26
C CYS A 29 -6.22 -6.20 -8.02
N ARG A 30 -6.61 -4.94 -8.22
CA ARG A 30 -7.06 -4.06 -7.14
C ARG A 30 -8.38 -4.46 -6.48
N GLN A 31 -9.18 -5.30 -7.12
CA GLN A 31 -10.49 -5.71 -6.62
C GLN A 31 -10.57 -7.18 -6.22
N THR A 32 -9.86 -8.07 -6.92
CA THR A 32 -10.05 -9.50 -6.76
C THR A 32 -8.77 -10.33 -6.83
N THR A 33 -8.89 -11.42 -6.07
CA THR A 33 -8.09 -12.61 -5.84
C THR A 33 -8.43 -13.83 -6.70
N GLN A 34 -7.72 -14.26 -7.77
CA GLN A 34 -8.10 -15.50 -8.49
C GLN A 34 -6.95 -16.51 -8.63
N CYS A 35 -7.23 -17.78 -8.38
CA CYS A 35 -6.34 -18.91 -8.70
C CYS A 35 -6.76 -19.54 -10.04
N GLU A 36 -5.82 -20.21 -10.70
CA GLU A 36 -6.07 -21.10 -11.84
C GLU A 36 -7.14 -22.16 -11.51
N CYS A 37 -7.15 -22.65 -10.27
CA CYS A 37 -8.09 -23.63 -9.77
C CYS A 37 -9.57 -23.18 -9.66
N GLY A 38 -9.86 -21.89 -9.73
CA GLY A 38 -11.21 -21.33 -9.54
C GLY A 38 -11.77 -21.41 -8.10
N HIS A 39 -10.98 -21.79 -7.09
CA HIS A 39 -11.42 -21.89 -5.69
C HIS A 39 -11.89 -20.53 -5.14
N LYS A 40 -13.18 -20.43 -4.82
CA LYS A 40 -13.80 -19.23 -4.25
C LYS A 40 -13.47 -19.13 -2.76
N GLY A 41 -12.70 -18.11 -2.36
CA GLY A 41 -12.46 -17.82 -0.94
C GLY A 41 -10.98 -17.70 -0.56
N PHE A 42 -10.06 -18.25 -1.37
CA PHE A 42 -8.63 -18.00 -1.23
C PHE A 42 -8.44 -16.47 -1.11
N ALA A 43 -9.01 -15.71 -2.04
CA ALA A 43 -8.94 -14.24 -2.18
C ALA A 43 -8.93 -13.38 -0.90
N LYS A 44 -9.60 -13.78 0.18
CA LYS A 44 -9.75 -12.96 1.39
C LYS A 44 -8.46 -12.81 2.20
N LEU A 45 -7.63 -13.85 2.30
CA LEU A 45 -6.45 -13.84 3.20
C LEU A 45 -5.25 -13.05 2.62
N TRP A 46 -5.27 -12.79 1.32
CA TRP A 46 -4.22 -12.13 0.56
C TRP A 46 -4.80 -10.99 -0.27
N ALA A 47 -5.90 -10.40 0.20
CA ALA A 47 -6.61 -9.37 -0.56
C ALA A 47 -5.76 -8.09 -0.66
N LYS A 48 -5.17 -7.85 -1.83
CA LYS A 48 -4.56 -6.56 -2.17
C LYS A 48 -5.50 -5.38 -2.01
N ARG A 49 -6.81 -5.62 -2.12
CA ARG A 49 -7.85 -4.60 -1.97
C ARG A 49 -7.71 -3.79 -0.68
N GLU A 50 -7.40 -4.41 0.45
CA GLU A 50 -7.23 -3.70 1.73
C GLU A 50 -6.16 -2.61 1.63
N TYR A 51 -5.01 -2.93 1.07
CA TYR A 51 -3.91 -1.98 0.87
C TYR A 51 -4.27 -0.89 -0.14
N VAL A 52 -5.01 -1.24 -1.19
CA VAL A 52 -5.47 -0.28 -2.19
C VAL A 52 -6.45 0.72 -1.56
N ASP A 53 -7.37 0.26 -0.71
CA ASP A 53 -8.35 1.10 -0.03
C ASP A 53 -7.66 2.10 0.93
N LEU A 54 -6.53 1.71 1.54
CA LEU A 54 -5.71 2.63 2.34
C LEU A 54 -5.07 3.76 1.52
N LEU A 55 -4.85 3.54 0.22
CA LEU A 55 -4.25 4.53 -0.70
C LEU A 55 -5.29 5.45 -1.37
N GLN A 56 -6.57 5.09 -1.35
CA GLN A 56 -7.61 5.88 -1.99
C GLN A 56 -8.03 7.09 -1.14
N PRO A 57 -8.40 8.23 -1.74
CA PRO A 57 -8.99 9.34 -0.98
C PRO A 57 -10.33 8.90 -0.35
N SER A 58 -10.59 9.36 0.87
CA SER A 58 -11.92 9.18 1.47
C SER A 58 -12.90 10.07 0.71
N ALA A 59 -14.07 9.54 0.34
CA ALA A 59 -15.10 10.29 -0.38
C ALA A 59 -15.76 11.41 0.45
N SER A 60 -15.39 11.55 1.74
CA SER A 60 -15.92 12.59 2.62
C SER A 60 -15.06 13.86 2.62
N ILE A 61 -15.75 14.99 2.76
CA ILE A 61 -15.20 16.36 2.86
C ILE A 61 -13.98 16.39 3.80
N GLU A 62 -12.91 17.08 3.38
CA GLU A 62 -11.73 17.27 4.20
C GLU A 62 -12.08 17.97 5.52
N THR A 63 -12.08 17.19 6.58
CA THR A 63 -12.37 17.60 7.96
C THR A 63 -11.11 17.37 8.80
N PRO A 64 -10.97 17.97 9.99
CA PRO A 64 -9.86 17.63 10.88
C PRO A 64 -9.73 16.11 11.14
N SER A 65 -10.86 15.40 11.15
CA SER A 65 -10.90 13.93 11.20
C SER A 65 -10.37 13.25 9.93
N SER A 66 -10.42 13.88 8.76
CA SER A 66 -9.81 13.35 7.53
C SER A 66 -8.27 13.37 7.59
N ARG A 67 -7.65 14.36 8.24
CA ARG A 67 -6.20 14.35 8.48
C ARG A 67 -5.79 13.22 9.41
N LEU A 68 -6.52 13.04 10.52
CA LEU A 68 -6.31 11.93 11.45
C LEU A 68 -6.49 10.57 10.74
N ASN A 69 -7.45 10.49 9.80
CA ASN A 69 -7.64 9.34 8.92
C ASN A 69 -6.41 9.10 8.02
N ARG A 70 -5.81 10.13 7.41
CA ARG A 70 -4.59 9.99 6.59
C ARG A 70 -3.41 9.39 7.38
N PHE A 71 -3.09 9.94 8.54
CA PHE A 71 -2.02 9.42 9.39
C PHE A 71 -2.31 7.99 9.84
N THR A 72 -3.57 7.68 10.17
CA THR A 72 -3.98 6.32 10.52
C THR A 72 -3.76 5.34 9.37
N ARG A 73 -4.07 5.74 8.13
CA ARG A 73 -3.83 4.91 6.93
C ARG A 73 -2.35 4.71 6.64
N TRP A 74 -1.55 5.78 6.72
CA TRP A 74 -0.10 5.67 6.58
C TRP A 74 0.51 4.77 7.66
N LYS A 75 0.12 4.95 8.92
CA LYS A 75 0.56 4.11 10.04
C LYS A 75 0.28 2.64 9.79
N ARG A 76 -0.92 2.28 9.31
CA ARG A 76 -1.25 0.88 8.95
C ARG A 76 -0.35 0.32 7.85
N LEU A 77 -0.02 1.12 6.83
CA LEU A 77 0.91 0.70 5.78
C LEU A 77 2.32 0.48 6.34
N VAL A 78 2.79 1.38 7.21
CA VAL A 78 4.10 1.27 7.88
C VAL A 78 4.15 0.05 8.80
N GLU A 79 3.09 -0.23 9.57
CA GLU A 79 2.99 -1.43 10.41
C GLU A 79 3.14 -2.70 9.58
N LYS A 80 2.36 -2.83 8.49
CA LYS A 80 2.43 -4.00 7.59
C LYS A 80 3.74 -4.12 6.84
N TYR A 81 4.34 -2.99 6.48
CA TYR A 81 5.66 -2.93 5.88
C TYR A 81 6.76 -3.36 6.87
N SER A 82 6.64 -2.98 8.15
CA SER A 82 7.64 -3.29 9.18
C SER A 82 7.67 -4.77 9.56
N GLU A 83 6.57 -5.50 9.28
CA GLU A 83 6.51 -6.97 9.38
C GLU A 83 7.33 -7.68 8.27
N GLN A 84 7.80 -6.95 7.24
CA GLN A 84 8.53 -7.53 6.11
C GLN A 84 10.02 -7.70 6.39
N HIS A 85 10.64 -8.66 5.71
CA HIS A 85 12.07 -8.93 5.80
C HIS A 85 12.84 -8.00 4.87
N LEU A 86 13.80 -7.30 5.46
CA LEU A 86 14.69 -6.40 4.75
C LEU A 86 16.09 -7.03 4.67
N THR A 87 16.55 -7.36 3.46
CA THR A 87 17.90 -7.92 3.27
C THR A 87 18.97 -6.86 3.49
N TYR A 88 18.74 -5.64 3.00
CA TYR A 88 19.66 -4.52 3.12
C TYR A 88 18.97 -3.36 3.86
N PRO A 89 19.45 -2.99 5.07
CA PRO A 89 18.87 -1.90 5.84
C PRO A 89 18.72 -0.57 5.08
N THR A 90 19.59 -0.33 4.11
CA THR A 90 19.58 0.84 3.22
C THR A 90 18.32 0.93 2.35
N ASP A 91 17.68 -0.21 2.06
CA ASP A 91 16.47 -0.25 1.25
C ASP A 91 15.21 0.12 2.04
N ARG A 92 15.32 0.37 3.36
CA ARG A 92 14.17 0.62 4.24
C ARG A 92 13.25 1.72 3.73
N LEU A 93 13.80 2.85 3.32
CA LEU A 93 13.03 4.00 2.85
C LEU A 93 12.69 3.90 1.36
N PRO A 94 13.63 3.51 0.47
CA PRO A 94 13.30 3.25 -0.93
C PRO A 94 12.13 2.27 -1.11
N ALA A 95 12.08 1.19 -0.32
CA ALA A 95 11.11 0.10 -0.43
C ALA A 95 9.66 0.47 -0.03
N ILE A 96 9.42 1.65 0.55
CA ILE A 96 8.06 2.14 0.88
C ILE A 96 7.74 3.50 0.24
N SER A 97 8.75 4.19 -0.31
CA SER A 97 8.64 5.56 -0.81
C SER A 97 7.55 5.76 -1.89
N GLY A 98 7.30 4.75 -2.74
CA GLY A 98 6.26 4.84 -3.75
C GLY A 98 4.84 4.91 -3.16
N LEU A 99 4.60 4.24 -2.03
CA LEU A 99 3.32 4.30 -1.32
C LEU A 99 3.10 5.67 -0.68
N ALA A 100 4.16 6.25 -0.10
CA ALA A 100 4.11 7.61 0.46
C ALA A 100 3.78 8.64 -0.62
N LYS A 101 4.47 8.58 -1.78
CA LYS A 101 4.17 9.44 -2.94
C LYS A 101 2.73 9.27 -3.42
N LYS A 102 2.19 8.05 -3.40
CA LYS A 102 0.81 7.80 -3.82
C LYS A 102 -0.20 8.46 -2.90
N LEU A 103 0.02 8.42 -1.58
CA LEU A 103 -0.80 9.11 -0.59
C LEU A 103 -0.73 10.64 -0.74
N GLN A 104 0.46 11.17 -1.03
CA GLN A 104 0.67 12.61 -1.27
C GLN A 104 -0.07 13.11 -2.51
N GLN A 105 0.01 12.39 -3.64
CA GLN A 105 -0.66 12.78 -4.91
C GLN A 105 -2.17 13.00 -4.76
N HIS A 106 -2.82 12.24 -3.88
CA HIS A 106 -4.26 12.36 -3.63
C HIS A 106 -4.63 13.46 -2.62
N THR A 107 -3.64 14.18 -2.08
CA THR A 107 -3.82 15.27 -1.11
C THR A 107 -3.79 16.65 -1.78
N SER A 108 -3.02 16.81 -2.87
CA SER A 108 -2.79 18.11 -3.51
C SER A 108 -4.01 18.71 -4.22
N SER A 109 -5.05 17.93 -4.53
CA SER A 109 -6.21 18.41 -5.29
C SER A 109 -7.26 19.16 -4.46
N TYR A 110 -7.31 18.93 -3.14
CA TYR A 110 -8.39 19.44 -2.27
C TYR A 110 -7.92 20.05 -0.94
N SER A 111 -6.63 19.94 -0.60
CA SER A 111 -6.09 20.40 0.67
C SER A 111 -5.31 21.69 0.52
N SER A 112 -5.61 22.70 1.36
CA SER A 112 -4.84 23.95 1.45
C SER A 112 -3.46 23.80 2.09
N LEU A 113 -3.10 22.58 2.51
CA LEU A 113 -1.81 22.20 3.08
C LEU A 113 -1.30 20.93 2.36
N PRO A 114 -0.39 21.04 1.39
CA PRO A 114 0.26 19.87 0.79
C PRO A 114 0.97 19.08 1.88
N LEU A 115 0.82 17.75 1.89
CA LEU A 115 1.61 16.86 2.74
C LEU A 115 2.88 16.48 1.98
N ASP A 116 4.05 16.84 2.50
CA ASP A 116 5.31 16.61 1.78
C ASP A 116 6.11 15.50 2.44
N TYR A 117 6.33 14.41 1.70
CA TYR A 117 7.09 13.27 2.15
C TYR A 117 8.57 13.43 1.80
N HIS A 118 9.43 13.44 2.82
CA HIS A 118 10.87 13.50 2.69
C HIS A 118 11.51 12.30 3.37
N ALA A 119 11.92 11.30 2.57
CA ALA A 119 12.79 10.21 3.00
C ALA A 119 12.47 9.65 4.42
N GLY A 120 11.21 9.33 4.69
CA GLY A 120 10.75 8.77 5.96
C GLY A 120 10.02 9.72 6.90
N ILE A 121 10.03 11.02 6.64
CA ILE A 121 9.38 12.04 7.48
C ILE A 121 8.34 12.80 6.66
N TRP A 122 7.21 13.15 7.27
CA TRP A 122 6.26 14.10 6.70
C TRP A 122 6.61 15.50 7.22
N GLN A 123 6.69 16.50 6.34
CA GLN A 123 7.07 17.87 6.71
C GLN A 123 6.14 18.50 7.77
N GLN A 124 4.92 17.97 7.92
CA GLN A 124 3.89 18.46 8.82
C GLN A 124 3.78 17.67 10.14
N ASP A 125 4.65 16.68 10.36
CA ASP A 125 4.84 16.03 11.67
C ASP A 125 5.72 16.90 12.59
#